data_AF-A0A371JWG9-F1
#
_entry.id   AF-A0A371JWG9-F1
#
_cell.length_a   1.000
_cell.length_b   1.000
_cell.length_c   1.000
_cell.angle_alpha   90.00
_cell.angle_beta   90.00
_cell.angle_gamma   90.00
#
_symmetry.space_group_name_H-M   'P 1'
#
loop_
_entity.id
_entity.type
_entity.pdbx_description
1 polymer ?
#
loop_
_entity_poly.entity_id
_entity_poly.type
_entity_poly.pdbx_seq_one_letter_code
_entity_poly.pdbx_strand_id
1 'polypeptide(L)'
;MFWLMAGGLMLAAGEPPLGVVLVLIAVTLPIVAINRALDQARVRQGKAQDFTTRWSDVTSLSTRQVVACAVSLVIGAGLVAVAIALLGLGRA
;
A
#
# COMPACT_ATOMS: atom_id res chain seq x y z
N MET A 1 1.06 -10.04 3.90
CA MET A 1 1.91 -11.23 3.66
C MET A 1 1.90 -11.68 2.20
N PHE A 2 0.73 -11.77 1.56
CA PHE A 2 0.63 -12.20 0.15
C PHE A 2 1.54 -11.42 -0.82
N TRP A 3 1.63 -10.09 -0.71
CA TRP A 3 2.45 -9.27 -1.62
C TRP A 3 3.97 -9.45 -1.40
N LEU A 4 4.41 -9.88 -0.22
CA LEU A 4 5.83 -10.23 0.02
C LEU A 4 6.19 -11.54 -0.67
N MET A 5 5.27 -12.51 -0.70
CA MET A 5 5.45 -13.74 -1.49
C MET A 5 5.53 -13.43 -2.98
N ALA A 6 4.67 -12.51 -3.47
CA ALA A 6 4.74 -12.04 -4.85
C ALA A 6 6.10 -11.41 -5.17
N GLY A 7 6.66 -10.60 -4.27
CA GLY A 7 8.02 -10.07 -4.43
C GLY A 7 9.09 -11.18 -4.47
N GLY A 8 8.98 -12.19 -3.63
CA GLY A 8 9.87 -13.36 -3.66
C GLY A 8 9.78 -14.13 -4.99
N LEU A 9 8.58 -14.29 -5.54
CA LEU A 9 8.35 -14.92 -6.85
C LEU A 9 8.93 -14.09 -7.99
N MET A 10 8.80 -12.75 -7.95
CA MET A 10 9.39 -11.87 -8.95
C MET A 10 10.93 -11.97 -8.95
N LEU A 11 11.56 -12.00 -7.77
CA LEU A 11 13.00 -12.23 -7.66
C LEU A 11 13.40 -13.62 -8.18
N ALA A 12 12.64 -14.65 -7.86
CA ALA A 12 12.88 -16.00 -8.37
C ALA A 12 12.72 -16.11 -9.90
N ALA A 13 11.85 -15.27 -10.48
CA ALA A 13 11.64 -15.15 -11.92
C ALA A 13 12.75 -14.33 -12.64
N GLY A 14 13.73 -13.79 -11.90
CA GLY A 14 14.83 -13.02 -12.47
C GLY A 14 14.52 -11.53 -12.68
N GLU A 15 13.43 -11.01 -12.11
CA GLU A 15 13.14 -9.58 -12.16
C GLU A 15 14.22 -8.77 -11.42
N PRO A 16 14.58 -7.57 -11.92
CA PRO A 16 15.60 -6.76 -11.32
C PRO A 16 15.22 -6.39 -9.87
N PRO A 17 16.12 -6.59 -8.88
CA PRO A 17 15.80 -6.40 -7.46
C PRO A 17 15.24 -5.03 -7.13
N LEU A 18 15.74 -3.98 -7.80
CA LEU A 18 15.25 -2.62 -7.62
C LEU A 18 13.77 -2.48 -8.01
N GLY A 19 13.34 -3.15 -9.08
CA GLY A 19 11.95 -3.08 -9.57
C GLY A 19 11.00 -3.79 -8.62
N VAL A 20 11.42 -4.95 -8.12
CA VAL A 20 10.68 -5.67 -7.08
C VAL A 20 10.54 -4.82 -5.82
N VAL A 21 11.62 -4.17 -5.36
CA VAL A 21 11.58 -3.29 -4.19
C VAL A 21 10.62 -2.11 -4.41
N LEU A 22 10.66 -1.47 -5.57
CA LEU A 22 9.74 -0.38 -5.91
C LEU A 22 8.27 -0.82 -5.88
N VAL A 23 7.96 -2.00 -6.44
CA VAL A 23 6.61 -2.58 -6.42
C VAL A 23 6.18 -2.93 -4.98
N LEU A 24 7.08 -3.50 -4.17
CA LEU A 24 6.80 -3.80 -2.78
C LEU A 24 6.52 -2.54 -1.97
N ILE A 25 7.29 -1.46 -2.16
CA ILE A 25 7.03 -0.17 -1.52
C ILE A 25 5.70 0.41 -2.01
N ALA A 26 5.45 0.34 -3.31
CA ALA A 26 4.24 0.86 -3.93
C ALA A 26 2.96 0.26 -3.34
N VAL A 27 3.00 -1.02 -2.98
CA VAL A 27 1.86 -1.74 -2.37
C VAL A 27 1.83 -1.56 -0.85
N THR A 28 2.99 -1.59 -0.20
CA THR A 28 3.06 -1.54 1.28
C THR A 28 2.69 -0.17 1.81
N LEU A 29 3.09 0.90 1.13
CA LEU A 29 2.88 2.27 1.59
C LEU A 29 1.39 2.65 1.71
N PRO A 30 0.52 2.37 0.72
CA PRO A 30 -0.93 2.53 0.87
C PRO A 30 -1.53 1.68 1.98
N ILE A 31 -1.14 0.41 2.11
CA ILE A 31 -1.66 -0.49 3.14
C ILE A 31 -1.36 0.06 4.54
N VAL A 32 -0.13 0.51 4.78
CA VAL A 32 0.27 1.09 6.07
C VAL A 32 -0.47 2.40 6.34
N ALA A 33 -0.63 3.26 5.34
CA ALA A 33 -1.36 4.52 5.48
C ALA A 33 -2.83 4.30 5.84
N ILE A 34 -3.51 3.38 5.12
CA ILE A 34 -4.91 3.02 5.35
C ILE A 34 -5.09 2.39 6.73
N ASN A 35 -4.26 1.42 7.10
CA ASN A 35 -4.36 0.77 8.41
C ASN A 35 -4.18 1.78 9.55
N ARG A 36 -3.19 2.68 9.45
CA ARG A 36 -3.01 3.74 10.45
C ARG A 36 -4.19 4.69 10.52
N ALA A 37 -4.77 5.05 9.38
CA ALA A 37 -5.94 5.92 9.33
C ALA A 37 -7.16 5.26 10.02
N LEU A 38 -7.39 3.98 9.73
CA LEU A 38 -8.46 3.18 10.34
C LEU A 38 -8.25 2.99 11.84
N ASP A 39 -7.02 2.70 12.29
CA ASP A 39 -6.72 2.56 13.72
C ASP A 39 -6.97 3.87 14.46
N GLN A 40 -6.55 5.01 13.92
CA GLN A 40 -6.85 6.32 14.50
C GLN A 40 -8.35 6.64 14.50
N ALA A 41 -9.10 6.20 13.49
CA ALA A 41 -10.55 6.30 13.46
C ALA A 41 -11.19 5.47 14.59
N ARG A 42 -10.76 4.23 14.79
CA ARG A 42 -11.28 3.34 15.85
C ARG A 42 -10.95 3.81 17.25
N VAL A 43 -9.74 4.33 17.46
CA VAL A 43 -9.34 4.94 18.74
C VAL A 43 -10.29 6.10 19.09
N ARG A 44 -10.64 6.94 18.11
CA ARG A 44 -11.63 8.02 18.31
C ARG A 44 -13.04 7.51 18.62
N GLN A 45 -13.37 6.29 18.20
CA GLN A 45 -14.65 5.64 18.46
C GLN A 45 -14.65 4.77 19.72
N GLY A 46 -13.53 4.65 20.44
CA GLY A 46 -13.39 3.75 21.60
C GLY A 46 -13.51 2.26 21.26
N LYS A 47 -13.31 1.88 19.99
CA LYS A 47 -13.38 0.48 19.54
C LYS A 47 -12.05 -0.24 19.77
N ALA A 48 -12.12 -1.56 19.97
CA ALA A 48 -10.94 -2.42 20.00
C ALA A 48 -10.17 -2.36 18.66
N GLN A 49 -8.85 -2.45 18.73
CA GLN A 49 -8.01 -2.62 17.55
C GLN A 49 -8.19 -4.03 17.00
N ASP A 50 -8.92 -4.14 15.90
CA ASP A 50 -9.11 -5.39 15.17
C ASP A 50 -8.63 -5.25 13.71
N PHE A 51 -8.50 -6.35 12.97
CA PHE A 51 -8.11 -6.27 11.55
C PHE A 51 -9.34 -6.19 10.61
N THR A 52 -10.52 -5.84 11.13
CA THR A 52 -11.78 -5.87 10.37
C THR A 52 -12.20 -4.49 9.89
N THR A 53 -12.10 -4.22 8.60
CA THR A 53 -12.54 -2.93 8.05
C THR A 53 -14.06 -2.84 8.09
N ARG A 54 -14.62 -1.88 8.85
CA ARG A 54 -16.06 -1.60 8.89
C ARG A 54 -16.36 -0.26 8.23
N TRP A 55 -17.52 -0.15 7.58
CA TRP A 55 -17.95 1.10 6.95
C TRP A 55 -17.99 2.28 7.93
N SER A 56 -18.37 2.04 9.18
CA SER A 56 -18.34 3.04 10.26
C SER A 56 -16.96 3.62 10.54
N ASP A 57 -15.89 2.87 10.26
CA ASP A 57 -14.52 3.30 10.53
C ASP A 57 -14.06 4.24 9.41
N VAL A 58 -14.45 3.93 8.17
CA VAL A 58 -14.20 4.75 6.97
C VAL A 58 -14.90 6.10 7.05
N THR A 59 -16.18 6.14 7.46
CA THR A 59 -16.94 7.40 7.56
C THR A 59 -16.44 8.33 8.67
N SER A 60 -15.68 7.79 9.62
CA SER A 60 -15.09 8.58 10.72
C SER A 60 -13.71 9.15 10.41
N LEU A 61 -13.14 8.82 9.24
CA LEU A 61 -11.84 9.34 8.82
C LEU A 61 -11.87 10.86 8.73
N SER A 62 -10.83 11.52 9.23
CA SER A 62 -10.69 12.96 9.03
C SER A 62 -10.28 13.27 7.58
N THR A 63 -10.62 14.45 7.07
CA THR A 63 -10.21 14.88 5.73
C THR A 63 -8.70 14.73 5.51
N ARG A 64 -7.89 15.04 6.53
CA ARG A 64 -6.44 14.87 6.49
C ARG A 64 -6.01 13.41 6.30
N GLN A 65 -6.70 12.47 6.95
CA GLN A 65 -6.43 11.04 6.80
C GLN A 65 -6.85 10.53 5.43
N VAL A 66 -7.99 10.99 4.91
CA VAL A 66 -8.45 10.67 3.55
C VAL A 66 -7.42 11.15 2.53
N VAL A 67 -6.95 12.40 2.65
CA VAL A 67 -5.90 12.95 1.79
C VAL A 67 -4.61 12.15 1.90
N ALA A 68 -4.17 11.79 3.11
CA ALA A 68 -2.98 10.96 3.30
C ALA A 68 -3.11 9.59 2.61
N CYS A 69 -4.28 8.95 2.69
CA CYS A 69 -4.55 7.70 1.99
C CYS A 69 -4.52 7.90 0.47
N ALA A 70 -5.17 8.94 -0.05
CA ALA A 70 -5.17 9.26 -1.48
C ALA A 70 -3.76 9.54 -2.01
N VAL A 71 -2.97 10.34 -1.29
CA VAL A 71 -1.56 10.63 -1.63
C VAL A 71 -0.73 9.34 -1.61
N SER A 72 -0.93 8.48 -0.62
CA SER A 72 -0.22 7.20 -0.55
C SER A 72 -0.49 6.30 -1.77
N LEU A 73 -1.73 6.29 -2.28
CA LEU A 73 -2.12 5.57 -3.49
C LEU A 73 -1.47 6.18 -4.74
N VAL A 74 -1.44 7.50 -4.85
CA VAL A 74 -0.79 8.22 -5.97
C VAL A 74 0.72 7.94 -5.98
N ILE A 75 1.37 7.98 -4.81
CA ILE A 75 2.79 7.63 -4.68
C ILE A 75 3.01 6.17 -5.12
N GLY A 76 2.16 5.24 -4.66
CA GLY A 76 2.25 3.84 -5.06
C GLY A 76 2.13 3.65 -6.57
N ALA A 77 1.13 4.25 -7.20
CA ALA A 77 0.95 4.21 -8.64
C ALA A 77 2.17 4.80 -9.39
N GLY A 78 2.72 5.91 -8.90
CA GLY A 78 3.94 6.51 -9.45
C GLY A 78 5.15 5.58 -9.37
N LEU A 79 5.35 4.90 -8.25
CA LEU A 79 6.45 3.94 -8.07
C LEU A 79 6.30 2.72 -8.99
N VAL A 80 5.09 2.23 -9.22
CA VAL A 80 4.84 1.16 -10.21
C VAL A 80 5.15 1.65 -11.62
N ALA A 81 4.70 2.85 -11.99
CA ALA A 81 4.99 3.43 -13.31
C ALA A 81 6.51 3.59 -13.53
N VAL A 82 7.24 4.02 -12.50
CA VAL A 82 8.71 4.11 -12.52
C VAL A 82 9.36 2.73 -12.67
N ALA A 83 8.88 1.72 -11.95
CA ALA A 83 9.39 0.35 -12.06
C ALA A 83 9.19 -0.22 -13.47
N ILE A 84 8.04 0.03 -14.09
CA ILE A 84 7.76 -0.39 -15.48
C ILE A 84 8.65 0.39 -16.46
N ALA A 85 8.71 1.71 -16.34
CA ALA A 85 9.40 2.58 -17.31
C ALA A 85 10.92 2.44 -17.28
N LEU A 86 11.53 2.38 -16.09
CA LEU A 86 12.99 2.35 -15.95
C LEU A 86 13.57 0.93 -16.00
N LEU A 87 12.82 -0.06 -15.51
CA LEU A 87 13.36 -1.41 -15.29
C LEU A 87 12.76 -2.46 -16.21
N GLY A 88 11.78 -2.08 -17.04
CA GLY A 88 11.22 -2.96 -18.05
C GLY A 88 10.51 -4.17 -17.45
N LEU A 89 9.93 -4.04 -16.24
CA LEU A 89 8.98 -5.00 -15.69
C LEU A 89 7.85 -5.20 -16.73
N GLY A 90 7.96 -6.27 -17.54
CA GLY A 90 7.14 -6.48 -18.74
C GLY A 90 7.87 -6.54 -20.10
N ARG A 91 9.21 -6.53 -20.15
CA ARG A 91 9.96 -6.91 -21.36
C ARG A 91 9.96 -8.43 -21.54
N ALA A 92 8.82 -8.93 -22.00
CA ALA A 92 8.74 -10.15 -22.80
C ALA A 92 9.25 -9.87 -24.22
#